data_AF-A0A1H3M3Y6-F1
#
_entry.id   AF-A0A1H3M3Y6-F1
#
_cell.length_a   1.000
_cell.length_b   1.000
_cell.length_c   1.000
_cell.angle_alpha   90.00
_cell.angle_beta   90.00
_cell.angle_gamma   90.00
#
_symmetry.space_group_name_H-M   'P 1'
#
loop_
_entity.id
_entity.type
_entity.pdbx_description
1 polymer ?
#
loop_
_entity_poly.entity_id
_entity_poly.type
_entity_poly.pdbx_seq_one_letter_code
_entity_poly.pdbx_strand_id
1 'polypeptide(L)' 'MDQWIYCAKLYESRFQAKVLATRMQEDWWLYGYESPDTVEVFRSRKGRFGVKYIWRH' A
#
# COMPACT_ATOMS: atom_id res chain seq x y z
N MET A 1 -0.54 -17.28 -11.63
CA MET A 1 -0.79 -16.56 -10.37
C MET A 1 -0.82 -15.09 -10.74
N ASP A 2 -2.02 -14.53 -10.86
CA ASP A 2 -2.19 -13.13 -11.22
C ASP A 2 -1.98 -12.28 -9.97
N GLN A 3 -0.88 -11.53 -9.95
CA GLN A 3 -0.55 -10.63 -8.86
C GLN A 3 -0.97 -9.22 -9.25
N TRP A 4 -2.11 -8.78 -8.74
CA TRP A 4 -2.55 -7.40 -8.94
C TRP A 4 -1.76 -6.49 -8.01
N ILE A 5 -1.09 -5.49 -8.59
CA ILE A 5 -0.33 -4.48 -7.85
C ILE A 5 -0.98 -3.12 -8.09
N TYR A 6 -1.63 -2.58 -7.05
CA TYR A 6 -2.14 -1.22 -7.08
C TYR A 6 -1.14 -0.28 -6.39
N CYS A 7 -0.79 0.83 -7.02
CA CYS A 7 0.13 1.83 -6.45
C CYS A 7 -0.65 3.09 -6.08
N ALA A 8 -0.65 3.43 -4.80
CA ALA A 8 -1.21 4.69 -4.30
C ALA A 8 -0.38 5.90 -4.76
N LYS A 9 -0.91 7.09 -4.45
CA LYS A 9 -0.24 8.38 -4.65
C LYS A 9 1.20 8.37 -4.11
N LEU A 10 2.07 9.13 -4.78
CA LEU A 10 3.42 9.39 -4.32
C LEU A 10 3.46 10.50 -3.27
N TYR A 11 4.13 10.23 -2.17
CA TYR A 11 4.37 11.11 -1.02
C TYR A 11 5.82 11.60 -1.01
N GLU A 12 6.05 12.77 -0.43
CA GLU A 12 7.39 13.33 -0.28
C GLU A 12 8.13 12.69 0.90
N SER A 13 7.39 12.26 1.93
CA SER A 13 7.95 11.63 3.13
C SER A 13 7.58 10.16 3.24
N ARG A 14 8.54 9.35 3.69
CA ARG A 14 8.32 7.93 4.06
C ARG A 14 7.27 7.82 5.18
N PHE A 15 7.23 8.80 6.08
CA PHE A 15 6.28 8.80 7.19
C PHE A 15 4.84 8.88 6.69
N GLN A 16 4.55 9.80 5.77
CA GLN A 16 3.22 9.94 5.17
C GLN A 16 2.77 8.65 4.48
N ALA A 17 3.66 8.04 3.69
CA ALA A 17 3.38 6.76 3.03
C ALA A 17 3.15 5.62 4.05
N LYS A 18 3.91 5.59 5.14
CA LYS A 18 3.78 4.57 6.19
C LYS A 18 2.46 4.72 6.96
N VAL A 19 2.03 5.95 7.26
CA VAL A 19 0.72 6.20 7.88
C VAL A 19 -0.41 5.65 7.01
N LEU A 20 -0.37 5.90 5.70
CA LEU A 20 -1.37 5.32 4.79
C LEU A 20 -1.31 3.79 4.78
N ALA A 21 -0.11 3.20 4.70
CA ALA A 21 0.05 1.75 4.70
C ALA A 21 -0.53 1.11 5.98
N THR A 22 -0.24 1.69 7.15
CA THR A 22 -0.76 1.21 8.44
C THR A 22 -2.27 1.38 8.53
N ARG A 23 -2.80 2.55 8.14
CA ARG A 23 -4.26 2.75 8.03
C ARG A 23 -4.88 1.69 7.15
N MET A 24 -4.31 1.43 5.98
CA MET A 24 -4.89 0.43 5.07
C MET A 24 -4.81 -1.00 5.64
N GLN A 25 -3.83 -1.32 6.45
CA GLN A 25 -3.79 -2.61 7.15
C GLN A 25 -4.85 -2.70 8.27
N GLU A 26 -5.06 -1.62 9.03
CA GLU A 26 -5.97 -1.60 10.18
C GLU A 26 -7.44 -1.39 9.78
N ASP A 27 -7.72 -0.49 8.84
CA ASP A 27 -9.07 -0.13 8.39
C ASP A 27 -9.71 -1.31 7.63
N TRP A 28 -8.94 -2.05 6.84
CA TRP A 28 -9.44 -3.23 6.13
C TRP A 28 -9.80 -4.38 7.07
N TRP A 29 -9.06 -4.54 8.18
CA TRP A 29 -9.42 -5.49 9.23
C TRP A 29 -10.81 -5.19 9.81
N LEU A 30 -11.21 -3.91 9.84
CA LEU A 30 -12.49 -3.49 10.40
C LEU A 30 -13.68 -3.68 9.44
N TYR A 31 -13.47 -3.53 8.12
CA TYR A 31 -14.57 -3.44 7.13
C TYR A 31 -14.77 -4.68 6.25
N GLY A 32 -13.92 -5.71 6.32
CA GLY A 32 -14.21 -7.05 5.78
C GLY A 32 -14.34 -7.18 4.25
N TYR A 33 -13.86 -6.21 3.46
CA TYR A 33 -13.80 -6.30 2.00
C TYR A 33 -12.63 -7.17 1.51
N GLU A 34 -12.68 -7.63 0.24
CA GLU A 34 -11.56 -8.28 -0.46
C GLU A 34 -10.26 -7.48 -0.28
N SER A 35 -9.40 -7.98 0.60
CA SER A 35 -8.24 -7.24 1.08
C SER A 35 -7.00 -7.63 0.28
N PRO A 36 -6.08 -6.68 0.06
CA PRO A 36 -4.77 -7.02 -0.47
C PRO A 36 -4.02 -7.86 0.56
N ASP A 37 -3.47 -9.00 0.13
CA ASP A 37 -2.62 -9.86 0.94
C ASP A 37 -1.44 -9.11 1.56
N THR A 38 -0.91 -8.10 0.87
CA THR A 38 0.25 -7.36 1.36
C THR A 38 0.20 -5.88 0.99
N VAL A 39 0.54 -5.02 1.94
CA VAL A 39 0.69 -3.58 1.77
C VAL A 39 2.13 -3.19 2.08
N GLU A 40 2.84 -2.60 1.12
CA GLU A 40 4.25 -2.22 1.28
C GLU A 40 4.53 -0.78 0.85
N VAL A 41 5.43 -0.10 1.56
CA VAL A 41 5.95 1.20 1.14
C VAL A 41 7.16 1.01 0.22
N PHE A 42 7.13 1.58 -0.97
CA PHE A 42 8.24 1.58 -1.91
C PHE A 42 8.80 2.98 -2.12
N ARG A 43 10.06 3.07 -2.57
CA ARG A 43 10.70 4.33 -2.96
C ARG A 43 10.80 4.39 -4.48
N SER A 44 10.27 5.45 -5.07
CA SER A 44 10.42 5.74 -6.49
C SER A 44 11.85 6.18 -6.83
N ARG A 45 12.23 6.05 -8.11
CA ARG A 45 13.54 6.51 -8.62
C ARG A 45 13.77 8.01 -8.42
N LYS A 46 12.70 8.81 -8.31
CA LYS A 46 12.76 10.26 -8.06
C LYS A 46 12.76 10.62 -6.56
N GLY A 47 12.96 9.64 -5.68
CA GLY A 47 13.06 9.86 -4.23
C GLY A 47 11.74 9.93 -3.46
N ARG A 48 10.59 9.99 -4.16
CA ARG A 48 9.25 9.95 -3.54
C ARG A 48 8.87 8.56 -3.07
N PHE A 49 7.95 8.46 -2.11
CA PHE A 49 7.50 7.21 -1.50
C PHE A 49 6.08 6.88 -1.95
N GLY A 50 5.81 5.65 -2.35
CA GLY A 50 4.46 5.18 -2.67
C GLY A 50 4.08 4.00 -1.79
N VAL A 51 2.79 3.67 -1.76
CA VAL A 51 2.28 2.44 -1.14
C VAL A 51 1.82 1.52 -2.26
N LYS A 52 2.24 0.26 -2.25
CA LYS A 52 1.76 -0.77 -3.16
C LYS A 52 0.92 -1.78 -2.39
N TYR A 53 -0.17 -2.17 -3.00
CA TYR A 53 -1.10 -3.18 -2.51
C TYR A 53 -0.99 -4.37 -3.44
N ILE A 54 -0.82 -5.55 -2.88
CA ILE A 54 -0.57 -6.80 -3.59
C ILE A 54 -1.69 -7.75 -3.23
N TRP A 55 -2.46 -8.20 -4.24
CA TRP A 55 -3.41 -9.31 -4.12
C TRP A 55 -2.79 -10.55 -4.77
N ARG A 56 -2.88 -11.69 -4.10
CA ARG A 56 -2.50 -13.01 -4.59
C ARG A 56 -3.77 -13.84 -4.72
N HIS A 57 -4.19 -14.09 -5.95
CA HIS A 57 -5.35 -14.91 -6.27
C HIS A 57 -4.96 -16.35 -6.60
#